data_AF-A0A923EHT1-F1
#
_entry.id   AF-A0A923EHT1-F1
#
_cell.length_a   1.000
_cell.length_b   1.000
_cell.length_c   1.000
_cell.angle_alpha   90.00
_cell.angle_beta   90.00
_cell.angle_gamma   90.00
#
_symmetry.space_group_name_H-M   'P 1'
#
loop_
_entity.id
_entity.type
_entity.pdbx_description
1 polymer ?
#
loop_
_entity_poly.entity_id
_entity_poly.type
_entity_poly.pdbx_seq_one_letter_code
_entity_poly.pdbx_strand_id
1 'polypeptide(L)'
;MAEMIADTFGDDIKKTTGIDILQLESNGSSDGEDDGGVKVTVGKHLSDRMTVKYAVETKDGEITQRAITEYKLLEHILVSGFQDTKGVYGSELVFRIEFR
;
A
#
# COMPACT_ATOMS: atom_id res chain seq x y z
N MET A 1 1.75 -8.50 15.27
CA MET A 1 0.79 -9.44 14.62
C MET A 1 0.78 -9.32 13.10
N ALA A 2 0.95 -8.14 12.49
CA ALA A 2 1.07 -8.01 11.03
C ALA A 2 2.25 -8.81 10.42
N GLU A 3 3.37 -8.89 11.14
CA GLU A 3 4.59 -9.57 10.67
C GLU A 3 4.45 -11.11 10.59
N MET A 4 3.65 -11.73 11.47
CA MET A 4 3.41 -13.19 11.43
C MET A 4 2.45 -13.62 10.31
N ILE A 5 1.52 -12.74 9.89
CA ILE A 5 0.61 -13.01 8.76
C ILE A 5 1.41 -12.95 7.44
N ALA A 6 2.33 -12.00 7.32
CA ALA A 6 3.18 -11.86 6.14
C ALA A 6 4.04 -13.10 5.89
N ASP A 7 4.58 -13.73 6.93
CA ASP A 7 5.51 -14.85 6.78
C ASP A 7 4.81 -16.19 6.49
N THR A 8 3.60 -16.42 7.04
CA THR A 8 2.88 -17.71 6.83
C THR A 8 1.96 -17.67 5.60
N PHE A 9 1.35 -16.53 5.28
CA PHE A 9 0.44 -16.41 4.13
C PHE A 9 1.09 -15.72 2.91
N GLY A 10 2.16 -14.94 3.09
CA GLY A 10 2.79 -14.21 1.99
C GLY A 10 3.39 -15.14 0.93
N ASP A 11 4.04 -16.24 1.34
CA ASP A 11 4.64 -17.20 0.42
C ASP A 11 3.61 -17.95 -0.43
N ASP A 12 2.48 -18.34 0.17
CA ASP A 12 1.41 -19.06 -0.54
C ASP A 12 0.60 -18.13 -1.45
N ILE A 13 0.36 -16.89 -1.04
CA ILE A 13 -0.25 -15.85 -1.89
C ILE A 13 0.66 -15.52 -3.07
N LYS A 14 1.97 -15.40 -2.85
CA LYS A 14 2.96 -15.16 -3.90
C LYS A 14 3.03 -16.30 -4.91
N LYS A 15 3.05 -17.55 -4.46
CA LYS A 15 3.09 -18.72 -5.34
C LYS A 15 1.79 -18.90 -6.15
N THR A 16 0.64 -18.57 -5.57
CA THR A 16 -0.67 -18.83 -6.19
C THR A 16 -1.15 -17.68 -7.07
N THR A 17 -0.93 -16.43 -6.66
CA THR A 17 -1.45 -15.23 -7.33
C THR A 17 -0.37 -14.36 -7.97
N GLY A 18 0.90 -14.59 -7.63
CA GLY A 18 2.02 -13.75 -8.07
C GLY A 18 2.14 -12.40 -7.35
N ILE A 19 1.29 -12.15 -6.34
CA ILE A 19 1.28 -10.96 -5.49
C ILE A 19 2.34 -11.14 -4.39
N ASP A 20 3.27 -10.20 -4.26
CA ASP A 20 4.35 -10.27 -3.27
C ASP A 20 4.27 -9.17 -2.20
N ILE A 21 3.25 -8.30 -2.27
CA ILE A 21 2.96 -7.28 -1.26
C ILE A 21 1.57 -7.55 -0.69
N LEU A 22 1.50 -7.72 0.62
CA LEU A 22 0.27 -7.71 1.41
C LEU A 22 0.52 -6.89 2.67
N GLN A 23 -0.27 -5.83 2.86
CA GLN A 23 -0.20 -4.96 4.05
C GLN A 23 -1.60 -4.80 4.62
N LEU A 24 -1.70 -4.94 5.94
CA LEU A 24 -2.93 -4.72 6.70
C LEU A 24 -2.65 -3.61 7.71
N GLU A 25 -3.37 -2.51 7.59
CA GLU A 25 -3.30 -1.36 8.49
C GLU A 25 -4.65 -1.24 9.20
N SER A 26 -4.63 -1.17 10.54
CA SER A 26 -5.82 -0.97 11.37
C SER A 26 -5.72 0.41 12.00
N ASN A 27 -6.63 1.32 11.64
CA ASN A 27 -6.70 2.67 12.15
C ASN A 27 -7.57 2.69 13.43
N GLY A 28 -7.11 2.01 14.48
CA GLY A 28 -7.72 2.08 15.81
C GLY A 28 -6.98 3.07 16.71
N SER A 29 -7.65 4.14 17.13
CA SER A 29 -7.13 5.10 18.10
C SER A 29 -7.20 4.52 19.52
N SER A 30 -6.17 4.72 20.32
CA SER A 30 -6.10 4.34 21.74
C SER A 30 -7.00 5.18 22.66
N ASP A 31 -7.87 6.03 22.13
CA ASP A 31 -8.75 6.92 22.88
C ASP A 31 -10.17 6.92 22.27
N GLY A 32 -11.05 6.14 22.90
CA GLY A 32 -12.44 6.53 23.20
C GLY A 32 -13.50 6.71 22.11
N GLU A 33 -13.17 6.79 20.82
CA GLU A 33 -14.17 6.94 19.75
C GLU A 33 -13.99 5.85 18.67
N ASP A 34 -14.97 4.96 18.61
CA ASP A 34 -15.06 3.80 17.73
C ASP A 34 -15.31 4.25 16.27
N ASP A 35 -14.27 4.70 15.58
CA ASP A 35 -14.26 4.93 14.13
C ASP A 35 -13.17 4.07 13.46
N GLY A 36 -13.17 2.78 13.83
CA GLY A 36 -12.19 1.80 13.42
C GLY A 36 -12.18 1.59 11.91
N GLY A 37 -11.13 2.06 11.25
CA GLY A 37 -10.90 1.82 9.83
C GLY A 37 -9.94 0.66 9.59
N VAL A 38 -10.17 -0.12 8.54
CA VAL A 38 -9.23 -1.16 8.07
C VAL A 38 -8.82 -0.85 6.64
N LYS A 39 -7.51 -0.85 6.40
CA LYS A 39 -6.94 -0.70 5.08
C LYS A 39 -6.13 -1.94 4.73
N VAL A 40 -6.49 -2.55 3.61
CA VAL A 40 -5.80 -3.71 3.03
C VAL A 40 -5.14 -3.27 1.75
N THR A 41 -3.82 -3.44 1.64
CA THR A 41 -3.07 -3.16 0.41
C THR A 41 -2.49 -4.45 -0.13
N VAL A 42 -2.80 -4.77 -1.37
CA VAL A 42 -2.17 -5.86 -2.13
C VAL A 42 -1.36 -5.27 -3.26
N GLY A 43 -0.26 -5.90 -3.64
CA GLY A 43 0.55 -5.37 -4.71
C GLY A 43 1.62 -6.32 -5.22
N LYS A 44 2.26 -5.88 -6.29
CA LYS A 44 3.31 -6.63 -6.94
C LYS A 44 4.48 -5.73 -7.32
N HIS A 45 5.70 -6.18 -7.05
CA HIS A 45 6.89 -5.68 -7.74
C HIS A 45 6.93 -6.26 -9.15
N LEU A 46 6.68 -5.43 -10.15
CA LEU A 46 6.71 -5.83 -11.57
C LEU A 46 8.13 -5.82 -12.12
N SER A 47 9.01 -5.01 -11.54
CA SER A 47 10.45 -5.00 -11.79
C SER A 47 11.18 -4.39 -10.58
N ASP A 48 12.51 -4.34 -10.62
CA ASP A 48 13.33 -3.65 -9.59
C ASP A 48 12.98 -2.16 -9.43
N ARG A 49 12.28 -1.58 -10.42
CA ARG A 49 11.97 -0.16 -10.48
C ARG A 49 10.47 0.14 -10.46
N MET A 50 9.60 -0.85 -10.63
CA MET A 50 8.16 -0.60 -10.80
C MET A 50 7.34 -1.48 -9.87
N THR A 51 6.47 -0.83 -9.10
CA THR A 51 5.56 -1.48 -8.17
C THR A 51 4.13 -1.03 -8.46
N VAL A 52 3.20 -1.97 -8.50
CA VAL A 52 1.77 -1.68 -8.63
C VAL A 52 1.07 -2.19 -7.39
N LYS A 53 0.27 -1.34 -6.77
CA LYS A 53 -0.50 -1.65 -5.56
C LYS A 53 -1.97 -1.31 -5.76
N TYR A 54 -2.80 -2.04 -5.04
CA TYR A 54 -4.22 -1.81 -4.94
C TYR A 54 -4.59 -1.83 -3.47
N ALA A 55 -5.17 -0.74 -2.98
CA ALA A 55 -5.58 -0.58 -1.61
C ALA A 55 -7.11 -0.50 -1.51
N VAL A 56 -7.67 -1.19 -0.53
CA VAL A 56 -9.07 -1.08 -0.14
C VAL A 56 -9.10 -0.59 1.30
N GLU A 57 -9.69 0.57 1.52
CA GLU A 57 -9.84 1.19 2.82
C GLU A 57 -11.33 1.26 3.17
N THR A 58 -11.68 0.79 4.36
CA THR A 58 -13.01 1.00 4.95
C THR A 58 -12.84 1.95 6.11
N LYS A 59 -13.53 3.10 6.05
CA LYS A 59 -13.50 4.12 7.10
C LYS A 59 -14.88 4.74 7.21
N ASP A 60 -15.40 4.84 8.44
CA ASP A 60 -16.68 5.51 8.78
C ASP A 60 -17.88 4.96 7.94
N GLY A 61 -17.85 3.66 7.62
CA GLY A 61 -18.85 2.99 6.76
C GLY A 61 -18.67 3.20 5.25
N GLU A 62 -17.68 3.99 4.82
CA GLU A 62 -17.35 4.19 3.41
C GLU A 62 -16.19 3.30 2.97
N ILE A 63 -16.34 2.69 1.80
CA ILE A 63 -15.30 1.89 1.15
C ILE A 63 -14.65 2.74 0.05
N THR A 64 -13.35 2.96 0.15
CA THR A 64 -12.54 3.63 -0.88
C THR A 64 -11.53 2.64 -1.44
N GLN A 65 -11.49 2.52 -2.77
CA GLN A 65 -10.51 1.68 -3.46
C GLN A 65 -9.52 2.56 -4.19
N ARG A 66 -8.23 2.24 -4.14
CA ARG A 66 -7.15 3.06 -4.69
C ARG A 66 -6.16 2.21 -5.47
N ALA A 67 -5.97 2.54 -6.75
CA ALA A 67 -4.90 2.00 -7.57
C ALA A 67 -3.67 2.92 -7.45
N ILE A 68 -2.50 2.33 -7.18
CA ILE A 68 -1.26 3.06 -6.92
C ILE A 68 -0.17 2.47 -7.81
N THR A 69 0.57 3.32 -8.50
CA THR A 69 1.73 2.94 -9.31
C THR A 69 2.94 3.71 -8.85
N GLU A 70 4.01 3.00 -8.54
CA GLU A 70 5.28 3.56 -8.07
C GLU A 70 6.38 3.21 -9.06
N TYR A 71 7.21 4.20 -9.37
CA TYR A 71 8.35 4.06 -10.26
C TYR A 71 9.61 4.73 -9.69
N LYS A 72 10.68 3.94 -9.58
CA LYS A 72 12.00 4.38 -9.17
C LYS A 72 12.74 4.99 -10.36
N LEU A 73 12.66 6.31 -10.52
CA LEU A 73 13.29 7.05 -11.62
C LEU A 73 14.82 7.05 -11.52
N LEU A 74 15.38 7.19 -10.32
CA LEU A 74 16.80 7.10 -10.02
C LEU A 74 16.96 6.41 -8.66
N GLU A 75 18.18 6.08 -8.26
CA GLU A 75 18.44 5.40 -6.97
C GLU A 75 17.80 6.10 -5.77
N HIS A 76 17.69 7.44 -5.85
CA HIS A 76 17.20 8.31 -4.79
C HIS A 76 15.88 9.03 -5.11
N ILE A 77 15.25 8.73 -6.26
CA ILE A 77 14.00 9.38 -6.70
C ILE A 77 12.92 8.32 -6.90
N LEU A 78 11.85 8.42 -6.10
CA LEU A 78 10.64 7.65 -6.27
C LEU A 78 9.51 8.57 -6.71
N VAL A 79 8.80 8.18 -7.76
CA VAL A 79 7.56 8.81 -8.18
C VAL A 79 6.42 7.84 -7.95
N SER A 80 5.36 8.32 -7.32
CA SER A 80 4.13 7.56 -7.09
C SER A 80 2.96 8.32 -7.68
N GLY A 81 2.03 7.60 -8.28
CA GLY A 81 0.75 8.12 -8.72
C GLY A 81 -0.37 7.25 -8.16
N PHE A 82 -1.49 7.86 -7.81
CA PHE A 82 -2.67 7.12 -7.40
C PHE A 82 -3.96 7.69 -7.98
N GLN A 83 -4.94 6.82 -8.11
CA GLN A 83 -6.32 7.14 -8.43
C GLN A 83 -7.21 6.35 -7.47
N ASP A 84 -8.23 7.01 -6.92
CA ASP A 84 -9.28 6.32 -6.18
C ASP A 84 -10.65 6.33 -6.88
N THR A 85 -11.56 5.48 -6.39
CA THR A 85 -12.90 5.31 -6.93
C THR A 85 -13.82 6.52 -6.74
N LYS A 86 -13.43 7.50 -5.92
CA LYS A 86 -14.16 8.75 -5.72
C LYS A 86 -13.74 9.82 -6.73
N GLY A 87 -12.84 9.48 -7.66
CA GLY A 87 -12.33 10.40 -8.68
C GLY A 87 -11.24 11.33 -8.16
N VAL A 88 -10.63 11.01 -7.02
CA VAL A 88 -9.45 11.74 -6.53
C VAL A 88 -8.20 11.13 -7.16
N TYR A 89 -7.33 12.01 -7.65
CA TYR A 89 -6.05 11.66 -8.24
C TYR A 89 -4.96 12.40 -7.48
N GLY A 90 -3.79 11.77 -7.35
CA GLY A 90 -2.64 12.40 -6.75
C GLY A 90 -1.35 11.83 -7.28
N SER A 91 -0.29 12.60 -7.11
CA SER A 91 1.08 12.19 -7.40
C SER A 91 1.98 12.62 -6.26
N GLU A 92 2.92 11.76 -5.90
CA GLU A 92 3.93 12.02 -4.89
C GLU A 92 5.31 11.84 -5.51
N LEU A 93 6.24 12.72 -5.15
CA LEU A 93 7.65 12.62 -5.51
C LEU A 93 8.46 12.62 -4.22
N VAL A 94 9.16 11.53 -3.96
CA VAL A 94 10.01 11.35 -2.79
C VAL A 94 11.47 11.38 -3.21
N PHE A 95 12.23 12.30 -2.62
CA PHE A 95 13.67 12.44 -2.80
C PHE A 95 14.40 12.03 -1.52
N ARG A 96 15.32 11.07 -1.60
CA ARG A 96 16.15 10.65 -0.45
C ARG A 96 17.54 11.26 -0.52
N ILE A 97 17.88 12.11 0.45
CA ILE A 97 19.22 12.69 0.60
C ILE A 97 19.95 11.98 1.73
N GLU A 98 21.15 11.47 1.44
CA GLU A 98 22.04 10.91 2.45
C GLU A 98 23.21 11.87 2.64
N PHE A 99 23.34 12.41 3.86
CA PHE A 99 24.52 13.19 4.25
C PHE A 99 25.54 12.26 4.90
N ARG A 100 26.77 12.28 4.39
CA ARG A 100 27.93 11.63 5.02
C ARG A 100 28.78 12.68 5.74
#